data_AF-A0A2K3NFN7-F1
#
_entry.id   AF-A0A2K3NFN7-F1
#
_cell.length_a   1.000
_cell.length_b   1.000
_cell.length_c   1.000
_cell.angle_alpha   90.00
_cell.angle_beta   90.00
_cell.angle_gamma   90.00
#
_symmetry.space_group_name_H-M   'P 1'
#
loop_
_entity.id
_entity.type
_entity.pdbx_description
1 polymer ?
#
loop_
_entity_poly.entity_id
_entity_poly.type
_entity_poly.pdbx_seq_one_letter_code
_entity_poly.pdbx_strand_id
1 'polypeptide(L)'
;MDILRSSHISAVRFLDGGGTRTRSCKIRRFNVRSNLPFPKQNAKYHKELEAAIDVVQNACRLCVQVKSSLFSTDGKVLEKNDQTPVTVADFGVQALISLELSKLFPSIPLVAEEDSAFLRSRNLVDTVLDALVTAEASSTSKTLTQDDVLKAIDRGGKDAFVFGSKPATYWVGILSS
;
A
#
# COMPACT_ATOMS: atom_id res chain seq x y z
N MET A 1 16.16 24.86 48.05
CA MET A 1 14.88 24.12 47.97
C MET A 1 14.83 23.37 46.64
N ASP A 2 15.50 22.21 46.54
CA ASP A 2 14.86 20.87 46.45
C ASP A 2 13.37 20.91 46.01
N ILE A 3 12.85 20.24 44.94
CA ILE A 3 12.87 18.79 44.62
C ILE A 3 12.12 18.47 43.28
N LEU A 4 12.69 17.56 42.46
CA LEU A 4 12.13 16.56 41.49
C LEU A 4 11.31 17.02 40.24
N ARG A 5 11.31 16.37 39.06
CA ARG A 5 11.79 15.06 38.54
C ARG A 5 11.75 15.17 36.98
N SER A 6 12.82 14.90 36.23
CA SER A 6 13.13 13.64 35.51
C SER A 6 11.88 12.91 34.95
N SER A 7 11.78 12.54 33.65
CA SER A 7 12.60 11.47 33.06
C SER A 7 12.58 11.37 31.51
N HIS A 8 13.79 11.35 30.95
CA HIS A 8 14.34 10.38 29.99
C HIS A 8 13.67 10.13 28.63
N ILE A 9 14.16 10.85 27.60
CA ILE A 9 14.29 10.32 26.23
C ILE A 9 15.50 9.38 26.24
N SER A 10 15.27 8.07 26.11
CA SER A 10 16.34 7.09 26.02
C SER A 10 16.69 6.85 24.55
N ALA A 11 17.81 7.45 24.12
CA ALA A 11 18.47 7.08 22.87
C ALA A 11 19.17 5.73 23.08
N VAL A 12 18.66 4.69 22.43
CA VAL A 12 19.28 3.36 22.49
C VAL A 12 20.60 3.41 21.71
N ARG A 13 21.70 3.21 22.45
CA ARG A 13 23.06 3.05 21.91
C ARG A 13 23.18 1.67 21.25
N PHE A 14 23.75 1.64 20.05
CA PHE A 14 24.24 0.42 19.42
C PHE A 14 25.46 -0.06 20.20
N LEU A 15 25.39 -1.28 20.73
CA LEU A 15 26.57 -2.05 21.11
C LEU A 15 26.69 -3.23 20.15
N ASP A 16 27.88 -3.31 19.57
CA ASP A 16 28.42 -4.41 18.80
C ASP A 16 28.55 -5.67 19.69
N GLY A 17 28.32 -6.83 19.10
CA GLY A 17 28.26 -8.11 19.80
C GLY A 17 27.95 -9.26 18.85
N GLY A 18 29.02 -9.91 18.37
CA GLY A 18 28.96 -11.06 17.48
C GLY A 18 28.16 -12.24 18.05
N GLY A 19 27.42 -12.90 17.17
CA GLY A 19 26.67 -14.11 17.49
C GLY A 19 25.76 -14.50 16.33
N THR A 20 26.16 -15.54 15.59
CA THR A 20 25.38 -16.19 14.54
C THR A 20 24.05 -16.68 15.11
N ARG A 21 22.95 -16.03 14.72
CA ARG A 21 21.59 -16.50 15.00
C ARG A 21 20.64 -16.08 13.88
N THR A 22 20.15 -17.09 13.17
CA THR A 22 19.09 -17.04 12.17
C THR A 22 17.98 -16.08 12.60
N ARG A 23 17.89 -14.93 11.94
CA ARG A 23 16.83 -13.93 12.17
C ARG A 23 15.55 -14.43 11.52
N SER A 24 14.72 -15.14 12.28
CA SER A 24 13.30 -15.28 11.94
C SER A 24 12.68 -13.88 12.00
N CYS A 25 12.39 -13.31 10.83
CA CYS A 25 11.73 -12.02 10.70
C CYS A 25 10.27 -12.17 11.17
N LYS A 26 10.05 -12.02 12.48
CA LYS A 26 8.70 -11.91 13.03
C LYS A 26 8.14 -10.58 12.56
N ILE A 27 7.32 -10.62 11.51
CA ILE A 27 6.48 -9.50 11.06
C ILE A 27 5.73 -9.01 12.30
N ARG A 28 6.14 -7.86 12.84
CA ARG A 28 5.37 -7.20 13.91
C ARG A 28 4.05 -6.79 13.26
N ARG A 29 2.98 -7.50 13.56
CA ARG A 29 1.62 -7.04 13.29
C ARG A 29 1.44 -5.74 14.07
N PHE A 30 1.63 -4.60 13.41
CA PHE A 30 1.22 -3.32 13.94
C PHE A 30 -0.31 -3.35 13.98
N ASN A 31 -0.85 -3.71 15.14
CA ASN A 31 -2.28 -3.53 15.40
C ASN A 31 -2.49 -2.04 15.69
N VAL A 32 -2.50 -1.23 14.64
CA VAL A 32 -2.93 0.16 14.72
C VAL A 32 -4.44 0.12 14.88
N ARG A 33 -4.92 0.12 16.13
CA ARG A 33 -6.32 0.45 16.39
C ARG A 33 -6.54 1.90 15.96
N SER A 34 -7.09 2.08 14.77
CA SER A 34 -7.52 3.37 14.22
C SER A 34 -8.81 3.84 14.92
N ASN A 35 -8.74 4.09 16.23
CA ASN A 35 -9.80 4.86 16.86
C ASN A 35 -9.66 6.31 16.40
N LEU A 36 -10.53 6.73 15.49
CA LEU A 36 -10.61 8.11 15.05
C LEU A 36 -10.82 9.03 16.27
N PRO A 37 -10.14 10.17 16.37
CA PRO A 37 -10.19 11.05 17.54
C PRO A 37 -11.54 11.80 17.67
N PHE A 38 -12.56 11.40 16.92
CA PHE A 38 -13.87 12.02 16.87
C PHE A 38 -14.98 10.95 16.92
N PRO A 39 -16.10 11.21 17.61
CA PRO A 39 -17.21 10.26 17.71
C PRO A 39 -17.89 10.02 16.35
N LYS A 40 -18.30 8.76 16.08
CA LYS A 40 -18.90 8.31 14.81
C LYS A 40 -20.07 9.20 14.35
N GLN A 41 -20.87 9.71 15.28
CA GLN A 41 -22.05 10.53 14.99
C GLN A 41 -21.77 11.93 14.40
N ASN A 42 -20.53 12.45 14.45
CA ASN A 42 -20.22 13.82 14.02
C ASN A 42 -19.38 13.89 12.72
N ALA A 43 -18.99 12.76 12.14
CA ALA A 43 -18.12 12.73 10.96
C ALA A 43 -18.92 12.28 9.72
N LYS A 44 -19.25 13.23 8.83
CA LYS A 44 -20.01 13.01 7.60
C LYS A 44 -19.43 11.89 6.69
N TYR A 45 -18.11 11.69 6.73
CA TYR A 45 -17.39 10.70 5.91
C TYR A 45 -16.66 9.65 6.77
N HIS A 46 -17.25 9.26 7.89
CA HIS A 46 -16.60 8.33 8.83
C HIS A 46 -16.27 6.97 8.20
N LYS A 47 -17.17 6.43 7.36
CA LYS A 47 -17.00 5.12 6.72
C LYS A 47 -15.90 5.16 5.66
N GLU A 48 -15.88 6.24 4.88
CA GLU A 48 -14.85 6.52 3.89
C GLU A 48 -13.49 6.65 4.57
N LEU A 49 -13.41 7.35 5.70
CA LEU A 49 -12.18 7.49 6.46
C LEU A 49 -11.68 6.17 7.06
N GLU A 50 -12.59 5.37 7.64
CA GLU A 50 -12.27 4.02 8.17
C GLU A 50 -11.70 3.14 7.05
N ALA A 51 -12.38 3.09 5.89
CA ALA A 51 -11.90 2.35 4.73
C ALA A 51 -10.56 2.88 4.19
N ALA A 52 -10.39 4.20 4.09
CA ALA A 52 -9.14 4.79 3.62
C ALA A 52 -7.96 4.42 4.51
N ILE A 53 -8.16 4.36 5.84
CA ILE A 53 -7.12 3.95 6.77
C ILE A 53 -6.75 2.48 6.55
N ASP A 54 -7.74 1.59 6.47
CA ASP A 54 -7.51 0.16 6.28
C ASP A 54 -6.76 -0.12 4.97
N VAL A 55 -7.20 0.53 3.89
CA VAL A 55 -6.60 0.45 2.56
C VAL A 55 -5.15 0.95 2.57
N VAL A 56 -4.88 2.10 3.20
CA VAL A 56 -3.52 2.65 3.30
C VAL A 56 -2.61 1.75 4.14
N GLN A 57 -3.12 1.14 5.20
CA GLN A 57 -2.34 0.18 5.99
C GLN A 57 -1.95 -1.04 5.15
N ASN A 58 -2.86 -1.57 4.33
CA ASN A 58 -2.57 -2.66 3.41
C ASN A 58 -1.58 -2.25 2.31
N ALA A 59 -1.71 -1.06 1.75
CA ALA A 59 -0.74 -0.49 0.81
C ALA A 59 0.66 -0.38 1.42
N CYS A 60 0.80 0.15 2.64
CA CYS A 60 2.09 0.22 3.32
C CYS A 60 2.72 -1.17 3.55
N ARG A 61 1.90 -2.18 3.90
CA ARG A 61 2.37 -3.56 4.04
C ARG A 61 2.91 -4.10 2.71
N LEU A 62 2.20 -3.86 1.61
CA LEU A 62 2.63 -4.25 0.27
C LEU A 62 3.99 -3.62 -0.08
N CYS A 63 4.17 -2.32 0.14
CA CYS A 63 5.47 -1.64 -0.11
C CYS A 63 6.61 -2.27 0.69
N VAL A 64 6.39 -2.55 1.98
CA VAL A 64 7.40 -3.19 2.83
C VAL A 64 7.70 -4.61 2.35
N GLN A 65 6.70 -5.37 1.89
CA GLN A 65 6.89 -6.72 1.36
C GLN A 65 7.68 -6.72 0.06
N VAL A 66 7.29 -5.89 -0.92
CA VAL A 66 8.01 -5.71 -2.18
C VAL A 66 9.46 -5.35 -1.88
N LYS A 67 9.69 -4.34 -1.03
CA LYS A 67 11.04 -3.94 -0.60
C LYS A 67 11.83 -5.09 0.03
N SER A 68 11.20 -5.89 0.89
CA SER A 68 11.89 -6.99 1.60
C SER A 68 12.24 -8.18 0.70
N SER A 69 11.42 -8.44 -0.32
CA SER A 69 11.67 -9.48 -1.33
C SER A 69 12.99 -9.23 -2.07
N LEU A 70 13.30 -7.96 -2.35
CA LEU A 70 14.54 -7.54 -3.01
C LEU A 70 15.78 -7.86 -2.18
N PHE A 71 15.73 -7.52 -0.89
CA PHE A 71 16.87 -7.72 0.01
C PHE A 71 17.13 -9.20 0.32
N SER A 72 16.15 -10.07 0.08
CA SER A 72 16.29 -11.52 0.24
C SER A 72 16.85 -12.21 -1.01
N THR A 73 16.83 -11.52 -2.16
CA THR A 73 17.34 -12.02 -3.42
C THR A 73 18.75 -11.46 -3.61
N ASP A 74 19.74 -12.10 -2.97
CA ASP A 74 21.15 -11.69 -3.01
C ASP A 74 21.64 -11.38 -4.45
N GLY A 75 21.93 -10.11 -4.71
CA GLY A 75 22.92 -9.68 -5.71
C GLY A 75 22.52 -9.66 -7.18
N LYS A 76 21.38 -10.21 -7.61
CA LYS A 76 20.87 -9.99 -8.97
C LYS A 76 20.02 -8.72 -9.01
N VAL A 77 20.68 -7.58 -8.78
CA VAL A 77 20.13 -6.28 -9.19
C VAL A 77 19.82 -6.42 -10.67
N LEU A 78 18.52 -6.47 -11.00
CA LEU A 78 18.01 -6.38 -12.36
C LEU A 78 18.32 -4.96 -12.85
N GLU A 79 19.58 -4.71 -13.21
CA GLU A 79 19.99 -3.63 -14.10
C GLU A 79 19.47 -3.94 -15.50
N LYS A 80 18.16 -3.84 -15.67
CA LYS A 80 17.53 -3.61 -16.96
C LYS A 80 16.53 -2.50 -16.74
N ASN A 81 17.04 -1.28 -16.87
CA ASN A 81 16.37 0.01 -17.08
C ASN A 81 14.89 0.03 -16.65
N ASP A 82 14.60 0.80 -15.60
CA ASP A 82 13.26 1.17 -15.11
C ASP A 82 12.35 0.05 -14.57
N GLN A 83 12.82 -1.20 -14.49
CA GLN A 83 12.09 -2.29 -13.81
C GLN A 83 12.34 -2.27 -12.30
N THR A 84 12.31 -1.07 -11.71
CA THR A 84 12.71 -0.92 -10.33
C THR A 84 11.62 -1.46 -9.39
N PRO A 85 12.02 -1.90 -8.19
CA PRO A 85 11.06 -2.39 -7.20
C PRO A 85 10.08 -1.32 -6.72
N VAL A 86 10.44 -0.05 -6.89
CA VAL A 86 9.58 1.11 -6.64
C VAL A 86 8.39 1.03 -7.58
N THR A 87 8.65 0.87 -8.88
CA THR A 87 7.62 0.74 -9.92
C THR A 87 6.63 -0.39 -9.65
N VAL A 88 7.09 -1.59 -9.25
CA VAL A 88 6.19 -2.71 -8.89
C VAL A 88 5.33 -2.38 -7.67
N ALA A 89 5.90 -1.68 -6.68
CA ALA A 89 5.16 -1.24 -5.51
C ALA A 89 4.09 -0.20 -5.87
N ASP A 90 4.41 0.77 -6.74
CA ASP A 90 3.48 1.83 -7.13
C ASP A 90 2.25 1.27 -7.85
N PHE A 91 2.46 0.44 -8.88
CA PHE A 91 1.37 -0.26 -9.57
C PHE A 91 0.58 -1.19 -8.65
N GLY A 92 1.27 -1.91 -7.77
CA GLY A 92 0.63 -2.79 -6.79
C GLY A 92 -0.24 -2.02 -5.80
N VAL A 93 0.24 -0.89 -5.29
CA VAL A 93 -0.52 -0.04 -4.36
C VAL A 93 -1.75 0.53 -5.05
N GLN A 94 -1.62 1.07 -6.26
CA GLN A 94 -2.77 1.59 -6.99
C GLN A 94 -3.82 0.50 -7.25
N ALA A 95 -3.38 -0.70 -7.67
CA ALA A 95 -4.27 -1.83 -7.88
C ALA A 95 -4.99 -2.24 -6.60
N LEU A 96 -4.27 -2.36 -5.47
CA LEU A 96 -4.84 -2.72 -4.17
C LEU A 96 -5.89 -1.69 -3.73
N ILE A 97 -5.54 -0.41 -3.76
CA ILE A 97 -6.44 0.69 -3.39
C ILE A 97 -7.71 0.64 -4.24
N SER A 98 -7.55 0.50 -5.56
CA SER A 98 -8.67 0.43 -6.50
C SER A 98 -9.57 -0.78 -6.23
N LEU A 99 -9.00 -1.96 -5.98
CA LEU A 99 -9.74 -3.19 -5.67
C LEU A 99 -10.51 -3.09 -4.35
N GLU A 100 -9.90 -2.57 -3.29
CA GLU A 100 -10.56 -2.46 -1.99
C GLU A 100 -11.65 -1.38 -1.99
N LEU A 101 -11.34 -0.19 -2.51
CA LEU A 101 -12.31 0.91 -2.56
C LEU A 101 -13.46 0.63 -3.52
N SER A 102 -13.23 -0.09 -4.63
CA SER A 102 -14.31 -0.48 -5.54
C SER A 102 -15.32 -1.44 -4.92
N LYS A 103 -14.87 -2.33 -4.02
CA LYS A 103 -15.75 -3.25 -3.27
C LYS A 103 -16.63 -2.49 -2.27
N LEU A 104 -16.07 -1.49 -1.59
CA LEU A 104 -16.75 -0.75 -0.52
C LEU A 104 -17.58 0.42 -1.03
N PHE A 105 -17.09 1.14 -2.05
CA PHE A 105 -17.66 2.36 -2.59
C PHE A 105 -17.67 2.34 -4.13
N PRO A 106 -18.46 1.46 -4.76
CA PRO A 106 -18.46 1.28 -6.22
C PRO A 106 -18.83 2.55 -6.99
N SER A 107 -19.64 3.44 -6.41
CA SER A 107 -20.09 4.69 -7.02
C SER A 107 -19.09 5.85 -6.94
N ILE A 108 -18.01 5.71 -6.17
CA ILE A 108 -17.00 6.76 -6.04
C ILE A 108 -15.84 6.43 -7.01
N PRO A 109 -15.60 7.25 -8.03
CA PRO A 109 -14.47 7.08 -8.93
C PRO A 109 -13.13 7.31 -8.22
N LEU A 110 -12.09 6.61 -8.69
CA LEU A 110 -10.71 6.82 -8.27
C LEU A 110 -10.00 7.64 -9.36
N VAL A 111 -9.22 8.62 -8.94
CA VAL A 111 -8.27 9.34 -9.79
C VAL A 111 -6.88 9.01 -9.28
N ALA A 112 -6.04 8.44 -10.13
CA ALA A 112 -4.69 8.04 -9.80
C ALA A 112 -3.76 8.22 -11.01
N GLU A 113 -2.46 8.20 -10.76
CA GLU A 113 -1.43 8.56 -11.74
C GLU A 113 -1.15 7.47 -12.76
N GLU A 114 -1.16 6.21 -12.33
CA GLU A 114 -0.66 5.11 -13.16
C GLU A 114 -1.70 4.59 -14.16
N ASP A 115 -1.22 4.12 -15.31
CA ASP A 115 -2.01 3.37 -16.29
C ASP A 115 -1.34 2.02 -16.62
N SER A 116 -2.11 1.05 -17.08
CA SER A 116 -1.56 -0.28 -17.29
C SER A 116 -0.79 -0.45 -18.61
N ALA A 117 -0.67 0.58 -19.45
CA ALA A 117 0.09 0.48 -20.71
C ALA A 117 1.58 0.22 -20.42
N PHE A 118 2.13 0.83 -19.37
CA PHE A 118 3.50 0.57 -18.94
C PHE A 118 3.71 -0.90 -18.56
N LEU A 119 2.83 -1.47 -17.73
CA LEU A 119 2.92 -2.88 -17.31
C LEU A 119 2.83 -3.85 -18.48
N ARG A 120 1.93 -3.60 -19.44
CA ARG A 120 1.79 -4.42 -20.65
C ARG A 120 3.05 -4.35 -21.50
N SER A 121 3.64 -3.17 -21.68
CA SER A 121 4.85 -3.00 -22.50
C SER A 121 6.09 -3.71 -21.91
N ARG A 122 6.14 -3.87 -20.59
CA ARG A 122 7.28 -4.46 -19.86
C ARG A 122 7.03 -5.90 -19.39
N ASN A 123 5.86 -6.48 -19.64
CA ASN A 123 5.44 -7.79 -19.14
C ASN A 123 5.58 -7.92 -17.60
N LEU A 124 5.22 -6.87 -16.86
CA LEU A 124 5.37 -6.80 -15.40
C LEU A 124 4.09 -7.18 -14.63
N VAL A 125 3.01 -7.52 -15.34
CA VAL A 125 1.69 -7.80 -14.74
C VAL A 125 1.76 -8.96 -13.75
N ASP A 126 2.50 -10.03 -14.09
CA ASP A 126 2.69 -11.18 -13.21
C ASP A 126 3.42 -10.82 -11.93
N THR A 127 4.45 -9.98 -12.01
CA THR A 127 5.21 -9.52 -10.85
C THR A 127 4.33 -8.71 -9.89
N VAL A 128 3.48 -7.84 -10.43
CA VAL A 128 2.52 -7.06 -9.64
C VAL A 128 1.44 -7.97 -9.02
N LEU A 129 0.94 -8.94 -9.79
CA LEU A 129 -0.03 -9.91 -9.31
C LEU A 129 0.53 -10.77 -8.16
N ASP A 130 1.76 -11.25 -8.28
CA ASP A 130 2.43 -12.04 -7.24
C ASP A 130 2.62 -11.24 -5.94
N ALA A 131 3.02 -9.96 -6.07
CA ALA A 131 3.13 -9.05 -4.94
C ALA A 131 1.77 -8.84 -4.23
N LEU A 132 0.70 -8.63 -5.01
CA LEU A 132 -0.67 -8.48 -4.49
C LEU A 132 -1.17 -9.74 -3.79
N VAL A 133 -1.02 -10.91 -4.41
CA VAL A 133 -1.44 -12.19 -3.83
C VAL A 133 -0.69 -12.46 -2.53
N THR A 134 0.61 -12.16 -2.48
CA THR A 134 1.42 -12.28 -1.26
C THR A 134 0.98 -11.32 -0.15
N ALA A 135 0.46 -10.14 -0.49
CA ALA A 135 -0.07 -9.17 0.47
C ALA A 135 -1.49 -9.50 0.96
N GLU A 136 -2.34 -10.02 0.05
CA GLU A 136 -3.74 -10.41 0.27
C GLU A 136 -3.91 -11.83 0.83
N ALA A 137 -2.87 -12.67 0.89
CA ALA A 137 -2.93 -14.04 1.43
C ALA A 137 -3.47 -14.14 2.88
N SER A 138 -3.69 -13.01 3.56
CA SER A 138 -4.33 -12.95 4.87
C SER A 138 -5.87 -12.74 4.83
N SER A 139 -6.48 -12.56 3.65
CA SER A 139 -7.91 -12.23 3.47
C SER A 139 -8.48 -12.97 2.25
N THR A 140 -9.25 -14.04 2.48
CA THR A 140 -9.81 -14.90 1.42
C THR A 140 -11.01 -14.27 0.70
N SER A 141 -11.12 -14.47 -0.63
CA SER A 141 -12.36 -14.91 -1.32
C SER A 141 -12.33 -14.93 -2.86
N LYS A 142 -11.35 -14.35 -3.56
CA LYS A 142 -11.25 -14.46 -5.03
C LYS A 142 -9.79 -14.53 -5.48
N THR A 143 -9.45 -15.51 -6.32
CA THR A 143 -8.15 -15.54 -7.01
C THR A 143 -8.09 -14.35 -7.95
N LEU A 144 -7.17 -13.42 -7.68
CA LEU A 144 -6.90 -12.29 -8.57
C LEU A 144 -6.27 -12.82 -9.86
N THR A 145 -6.73 -12.30 -10.99
CA THR A 145 -6.16 -12.58 -12.32
C THR A 145 -5.38 -11.37 -12.83
N GLN A 146 -4.54 -11.57 -13.85
CA GLN A 146 -3.86 -10.46 -14.54
C GLN A 146 -4.85 -9.39 -15.03
N ASP A 147 -6.00 -9.82 -15.58
CA ASP A 147 -7.04 -8.92 -16.07
C ASP A 147 -7.68 -8.09 -14.95
N ASP A 148 -7.91 -8.69 -13.77
CA ASP A 148 -8.39 -7.95 -12.60
C ASP A 148 -7.39 -6.85 -12.18
N VAL A 149 -6.08 -7.14 -12.20
CA VAL A 149 -5.03 -6.17 -11.87
C VAL A 149 -5.00 -5.01 -12.87
N LEU A 150 -5.02 -5.32 -14.17
CA LEU A 150 -5.01 -4.31 -15.23
C LEU A 150 -6.24 -3.40 -15.14
N LYS A 151 -7.44 -3.98 -14.98
CA LYS A 151 -8.68 -3.23 -14.79
C LYS A 151 -8.67 -2.36 -13.54
N ALA A 152 -8.09 -2.87 -12.44
CA ALA A 152 -7.96 -2.11 -11.21
C ALA A 152 -7.08 -0.87 -11.39
N ILE A 153 -5.96 -1.00 -12.09
CA ILE A 153 -5.07 0.14 -12.39
C ILE A 153 -5.79 1.13 -13.32
N ASP A 154 -6.37 0.64 -14.42
CA ASP A 154 -7.02 1.48 -15.43
C ASP A 154 -8.25 2.22 -14.88
N ARG A 155 -8.90 1.73 -13.82
CA ARG A 155 -10.00 2.43 -13.12
C ARG A 155 -9.57 3.80 -12.54
N GLY A 156 -8.29 3.97 -12.23
CA GLY A 156 -7.73 5.23 -11.74
C GLY A 156 -7.30 6.19 -12.84
N GLY A 157 -7.19 5.71 -14.09
CA GLY A 157 -6.59 6.46 -15.18
C GLY A 157 -7.45 7.62 -15.70
N LYS A 158 -6.81 8.51 -16.46
CA LYS A 158 -7.41 9.73 -17.05
C LYS A 158 -8.69 9.50 -17.87
N ASP A 159 -8.83 8.33 -18.50
CA ASP A 159 -9.97 7.99 -19.36
C ASP A 159 -11.09 7.26 -18.59
N ALA A 160 -10.89 6.97 -17.30
CA ALA A 160 -11.83 6.20 -16.50
C ALA A 160 -13.07 7.01 -16.07
N PHE A 161 -12.97 8.33 -16.01
CA PHE A 161 -14.06 9.19 -15.57
C PHE A 161 -14.07 10.55 -16.27
N VAL A 162 -15.26 10.99 -16.72
CA VAL A 162 -15.47 12.32 -17.29
C VAL A 162 -15.97 13.27 -16.20
N PHE A 163 -15.18 14.29 -15.89
CA PHE A 163 -15.57 15.31 -14.91
C PHE A 163 -16.83 16.06 -15.36
N GLY A 164 -17.92 15.91 -14.60
CA GLY A 164 -19.16 16.64 -14.80
C GLY A 164 -19.16 18.01 -14.11
N SER A 165 -20.12 18.86 -14.46
CA SER A 165 -20.26 20.24 -13.95
C SER A 165 -20.80 20.35 -12.51
N LYS A 166 -21.11 19.22 -11.86
CA LYS A 166 -21.71 19.16 -10.51
C LYS A 166 -20.65 18.77 -9.48
N PRO A 167 -20.77 19.22 -8.21
CA PRO A 167 -19.91 18.74 -7.14
C PRO A 167 -20.03 17.23 -7.05
N ALA A 168 -18.89 16.54 -7.12
CA ALA A 168 -18.79 15.10 -7.10
C ALA A 168 -17.69 14.68 -6.12
N THR A 169 -17.83 13.48 -5.60
CA THR A 169 -16.88 12.88 -4.65
C THR A 169 -15.94 11.97 -5.43
N TYR A 170 -14.65 12.08 -5.14
CA TYR A 170 -13.59 11.31 -5.79
C TYR A 170 -12.61 10.79 -4.74
N TRP A 171 -12.11 9.58 -4.95
CA TRP A 171 -10.87 9.15 -4.33
C TRP A 171 -9.69 9.70 -5.12
N VAL A 172 -8.66 10.16 -4.43
CA VAL A 172 -7.41 10.62 -5.07
C VAL A 172 -6.27 9.80 -4.50
N GLY A 173 -5.61 9.03 -5.35
CA GLY A 173 -4.37 8.32 -5.03
C GLY A 173 -3.20 9.10 -5.59
N ILE A 174 -2.37 9.66 -4.71
CA ILE A 174 -1.09 10.27 -5.09
C ILE A 174 0.00 9.32 -4.60
N LEU A 175 0.73 8.72 -5.54
CA LEU A 175 1.88 7.89 -5.24
C LEU A 175 3.12 8.67 -5.67
N SER A 176 3.95 9.07 -4.72
CA SER A 176 5.24 9.67 -5.06
C SER A 176 6.18 8.56 -5.49
N SER A 177 6.53 8.55 -6.77
CA SER A 177 7.61 7.76 -7.36
C SER A 177 8.99 8.21 -6.87
#